data_AF-A0AAP0RX98-F1
#
_entry.id   AF-A0AAP0RX98-F1
#
_cell.length_a   1.000
_cell.length_b   1.000
_cell.length_c   1.000
_cell.angle_alpha   90.00
_cell.angle_beta   90.00
_cell.angle_gamma   90.00
#
_symmetry.space_group_name_H-M   'P 1'
#
loop_
_entity.id
_entity.type
_entity.pdbx_description
1 polymer ?
#
loop_
_entity_poly.entity_id
_entity_poly.type
_entity_poly.pdbx_seq_one_letter_code
_entity_poly.pdbx_strand_id
1 'polypeptide(L)'
;MQQVKKNAQALASALLRRKCRLVTGGTDNHLLLWDLRTLGLTGKNYEKVCETCHMTLNKIAIFGDNGAITPGGVRIGTPAMTSRGCVEADFEIIAEFLFKAAHIASTVQREHGKMQKAFLKGLQSNKDIIDLRNRVENFATQFAMPGFDI
;
A
#
# COMPACT_ATOMS: atom_id res chain seq x y z
N MET A 1 10.78 -17.88 -9.93
CA MET A 1 9.50 -17.25 -9.49
C MET A 1 8.97 -17.74 -8.14
N GLN A 2 9.59 -18.73 -7.49
CA GLN A 2 9.03 -19.31 -6.25
C GLN A 2 9.00 -18.29 -5.08
N GLN A 3 10.07 -17.53 -4.87
CA GLN A 3 10.14 -16.52 -3.81
C GLN A 3 9.10 -15.40 -3.97
N VAL A 4 8.89 -14.93 -5.21
CA VAL A 4 7.89 -13.90 -5.53
C VAL A 4 6.49 -14.31 -5.07
N LYS A 5 6.11 -15.57 -5.31
CA LYS A 5 4.82 -16.12 -4.88
C LYS A 5 4.73 -16.25 -3.36
N LYS A 6 5.78 -16.76 -2.71
CA LYS A 6 5.84 -16.87 -1.23
C LYS A 6 5.69 -15.50 -0.57
N ASN A 7 6.41 -14.50 -1.08
CA ASN A 7 6.33 -13.12 -0.62
C ASN A 7 4.91 -12.54 -0.81
N ALA A 8 4.25 -12.81 -1.94
CA ALA A 8 2.88 -12.36 -2.19
C ALA A 8 1.88 -13.01 -1.22
N GLN A 9 2.05 -14.30 -0.93
CA GLN A 9 1.24 -15.03 0.05
C GLN A 9 1.48 -14.53 1.48
N ALA A 10 2.73 -14.24 1.84
CA ALA A 10 3.09 -13.65 3.13
C ALA A 10 2.41 -12.28 3.31
N LEU A 11 2.55 -11.39 2.32
CA LEU A 11 1.90 -10.07 2.31
C LEU A 11 0.36 -10.19 2.41
N ALA A 12 -0.24 -11.09 1.63
CA ALA A 12 -1.69 -11.31 1.68
C ALA A 12 -2.13 -11.78 3.08
N SER A 13 -1.44 -12.75 3.66
CA SER A 13 -1.72 -13.26 5.00
C SER A 13 -1.57 -12.18 6.07
N ALA A 14 -0.53 -11.34 5.95
CA ALA A 14 -0.28 -10.22 6.84
C ALA A 14 -1.41 -9.18 6.82
N LEU A 15 -1.91 -8.84 5.64
CA LEU A 15 -3.03 -7.91 5.47
C LEU A 15 -4.34 -8.52 5.99
N LEU A 16 -4.60 -9.81 5.73
CA LEU A 16 -5.79 -10.51 6.22
C LEU A 16 -5.82 -10.57 7.76
N ARG A 17 -4.68 -10.83 8.43
CA ARG A 17 -4.58 -10.77 9.90
C ARG A 17 -4.91 -9.39 10.47
N ARG A 18 -4.66 -8.33 9.70
CA ARG A 18 -5.02 -6.94 10.02
C ARG A 18 -6.47 -6.60 9.64
N LYS A 19 -7.28 -7.61 9.32
CA LYS A 19 -8.70 -7.50 8.91
C LYS A 19 -8.91 -6.70 7.61
N CYS A 20 -7.88 -6.61 6.77
CA CYS A 20 -8.00 -6.01 5.44
C CYS A 20 -8.74 -6.97 4.49
N ARG A 21 -9.58 -6.43 3.59
CA ARG A 21 -10.31 -7.22 2.62
C ARG A 21 -9.54 -7.36 1.31
N LEU A 22 -9.15 -8.58 0.94
CA LEU A 22 -8.60 -8.88 -0.37
C LEU A 22 -9.70 -9.37 -1.31
N VAL A 23 -9.66 -9.02 -2.60
CA VAL A 23 -10.75 -9.31 -3.56
C VAL A 23 -11.10 -10.80 -3.64
N THR A 24 -10.10 -11.67 -3.58
CA THR A 24 -10.26 -13.13 -3.60
C THR A 24 -9.88 -13.79 -2.26
N GLY A 25 -9.65 -13.01 -1.21
CA GLY A 25 -9.20 -13.53 0.09
C GLY A 25 -7.76 -14.04 0.11
N GLY A 26 -6.95 -13.81 -0.93
CA GLY A 26 -5.56 -14.29 -1.00
C GLY A 26 -4.91 -14.00 -2.34
N THR A 27 -3.85 -14.75 -2.67
CA THR A 27 -3.19 -14.72 -3.98
C THR A 27 -2.41 -16.01 -4.24
N ASP A 28 -2.40 -16.44 -5.51
CA ASP A 28 -1.62 -17.58 -6.01
C ASP A 28 -0.52 -17.15 -7.00
N ASN A 29 -0.34 -15.86 -7.20
CA ASN A 29 0.61 -15.28 -8.15
C ASN A 29 1.48 -14.21 -7.48
N HIS A 30 1.89 -13.19 -8.24
CA HIS A 30 2.85 -12.17 -7.81
C HIS A 30 2.19 -10.86 -7.34
N LEU A 31 0.86 -10.77 -7.37
CA LEU A 31 0.11 -9.57 -7.02
C LEU A 31 -1.11 -9.91 -6.16
N LEU A 32 -1.63 -8.89 -5.48
CA LEU A 32 -2.90 -8.97 -4.77
C LEU A 32 -3.69 -7.68 -4.98
N LEU A 33 -5.01 -7.79 -4.82
CA LEU A 33 -5.94 -6.68 -4.92
C LEU A 33 -6.56 -6.44 -3.54
N TRP A 34 -6.36 -5.25 -3.01
CA TRP A 34 -6.93 -4.83 -1.73
C TRP A 34 -8.14 -3.94 -1.96
N ASP A 35 -9.30 -4.35 -1.44
CA ASP A 35 -10.54 -3.57 -1.38
C ASP A 35 -10.52 -2.58 -0.21
N LEU A 36 -10.36 -1.30 -0.52
CA LEU A 36 -10.28 -0.21 0.45
C LEU A 36 -11.66 0.35 0.83
N ARG A 37 -12.75 -0.08 0.18
CA ARG A 37 -14.11 0.42 0.46
C ARG A 37 -14.57 0.06 1.86
N THR A 38 -14.08 -1.05 2.40
CA THR A 38 -14.28 -1.46 3.80
C THR A 38 -13.71 -0.47 4.81
N LEU A 39 -12.72 0.32 4.41
CA LEU A 39 -12.11 1.40 5.20
C LEU A 39 -12.71 2.77 4.87
N GLY A 40 -13.71 2.83 4.00
CA GLY A 40 -14.30 4.06 3.49
C GLY A 40 -13.37 4.90 2.61
N LEU A 41 -12.24 4.33 2.16
CA LEU A 41 -11.22 5.01 1.37
C LEU A 41 -11.44 4.80 -0.13
N THR A 42 -10.90 5.73 -0.92
CA THR A 42 -10.78 5.59 -2.37
C THR A 42 -9.34 5.22 -2.73
N GLY A 43 -9.16 4.45 -3.80
CA GLY A 43 -7.83 4.11 -4.30
C GLY A 43 -7.01 5.35 -4.66
N LYS A 44 -7.67 6.42 -5.14
CA LYS A 44 -7.01 7.70 -5.46
C LYS A 44 -6.40 8.38 -4.24
N ASN A 45 -7.16 8.50 -3.15
CA ASN A 45 -6.65 9.16 -1.93
C ASN A 45 -5.56 8.31 -1.27
N TYR A 46 -5.78 7.00 -1.19
CA TYR A 46 -4.81 6.08 -0.58
C TYR A 46 -3.49 5.99 -1.36
N GLU A 47 -3.55 5.94 -2.71
CA GLU A 47 -2.36 6.01 -3.57
C GLU A 47 -1.52 7.26 -3.27
N LYS A 48 -2.17 8.42 -3.08
CA LYS A 48 -1.46 9.66 -2.78
C LYS A 48 -0.80 9.66 -1.40
N VAL A 49 -1.45 9.08 -0.38
CA VAL A 49 -0.82 8.93 0.95
C VAL A 49 0.41 8.05 0.85
N CYS A 50 0.30 6.92 0.15
CA CYS A 50 1.42 6.01 -0.07
C CYS A 50 2.58 6.71 -0.80
N GLU A 51 2.28 7.44 -1.88
CA GLU A 51 3.28 8.22 -2.64
C GLU A 51 4.02 9.22 -1.74
N THR A 52 3.28 9.92 -0.86
CA THR A 52 3.86 10.88 0.09
C THR A 52 4.73 10.20 1.16
N CYS A 53 4.47 8.92 1.44
CA CYS A 53 5.26 8.07 2.34
C CYS A 53 6.35 7.27 1.61
N HIS A 54 6.67 7.58 0.34
CA HIS A 54 7.63 6.87 -0.51
C HIS A 54 7.29 5.40 -0.77
N MET A 55 6.00 5.07 -0.77
CA MET A 55 5.48 3.78 -1.21
C MET A 55 4.73 3.94 -2.53
N THR A 56 5.18 3.22 -3.57
CA THR A 56 4.56 3.27 -4.89
C THR A 56 3.64 2.08 -5.10
N LEU A 57 2.37 2.35 -5.37
CA LEU A 57 1.36 1.35 -5.75
C LEU A 57 0.36 1.96 -6.73
N ASN A 58 -0.53 1.14 -7.29
CA ASN A 58 -1.47 1.56 -8.33
C ASN A 58 -2.91 1.34 -7.91
N LYS A 59 -3.73 2.39 -7.97
CA LYS A 59 -5.20 2.29 -7.86
C LYS A 59 -5.78 1.49 -9.02
N ILE A 60 -6.75 0.63 -8.72
CA ILE A 60 -7.34 -0.27 -9.70
C ILE A 60 -8.82 -0.48 -9.38
N ALA A 61 -9.65 -0.53 -10.44
CA ALA A 61 -11.05 -0.86 -10.30
C ALA A 61 -11.22 -2.30 -9.81
N ILE A 62 -12.14 -2.49 -8.88
CA ILE A 62 -12.53 -3.80 -8.35
C ILE A 62 -14.01 -4.05 -8.61
N PHE A 63 -14.44 -5.31 -8.47
CA PHE A 63 -15.83 -5.68 -8.70
C PHE A 63 -16.79 -4.77 -7.90
N GLY A 64 -17.77 -4.18 -8.59
CA GLY A 64 -18.72 -3.22 -8.04
C GLY A 64 -18.39 -1.74 -8.31
N ASP A 65 -17.21 -1.41 -8.86
CA ASP A 65 -16.83 -0.03 -9.21
C ASP A 65 -17.41 0.45 -10.56
N ASN A 66 -18.55 -0.09 -11.01
CA ASN A 66 -19.15 0.10 -12.34
C ASN A 66 -19.20 1.60 -12.75
N GLY A 67 -18.26 2.04 -13.59
CA GLY A 67 -18.20 3.43 -14.09
C GLY A 67 -17.70 4.46 -13.08
N ALA A 68 -17.17 4.04 -11.92
CA ALA A 68 -16.66 4.97 -10.92
C ALA A 68 -15.36 5.64 -11.41
N ILE A 69 -15.38 6.97 -11.49
CA ILE A 69 -14.21 7.82 -11.82
C ILE A 69 -13.05 7.59 -10.82
N THR A 70 -13.38 7.12 -9.61
CA THR A 70 -12.44 6.85 -8.52
C THR A 70 -12.58 5.39 -8.08
N PRO A 71 -11.64 4.51 -8.47
CA PRO A 71 -11.70 3.10 -8.11
C PRO A 71 -11.53 2.88 -6.60
N GLY A 72 -12.13 1.80 -6.10
CA GLY A 72 -12.17 1.45 -4.68
C GLY A 72 -11.03 0.55 -4.21
N GLY A 73 -10.13 0.14 -5.09
CA GLY A 73 -9.04 -0.78 -4.75
C GLY A 73 -7.65 -0.31 -5.15
N VAL A 74 -6.67 -1.07 -4.68
CA VAL A 74 -5.26 -0.95 -5.09
C VAL A 74 -4.66 -2.31 -5.42
N ARG A 75 -3.73 -2.30 -6.37
CA ARG A 75 -2.93 -3.45 -6.77
C ARG A 75 -1.53 -3.33 -6.19
N ILE A 76 -1.11 -4.38 -5.49
CA ILE A 76 0.23 -4.47 -4.89
C ILE A 76 0.93 -5.70 -5.47
N GLY A 77 2.17 -5.53 -5.92
CA GLY A 77 2.98 -6.60 -6.50
C GLY A 77 4.28 -6.79 -5.74
N THR A 78 4.74 -8.03 -5.64
CA THR A 78 5.97 -8.40 -4.93
C THR A 78 7.26 -8.51 -5.79
N PRO A 79 7.25 -8.60 -7.14
CA PRO A 79 8.48 -8.81 -7.92
C PRO A 79 9.59 -7.81 -7.65
N ALA A 80 9.28 -6.51 -7.64
CA ALA A 80 10.30 -5.45 -7.53
C ALA A 80 11.10 -5.54 -6.22
N MET A 81 10.43 -5.64 -5.08
CA MET A 81 11.11 -5.77 -3.78
C MET A 81 11.76 -7.14 -3.61
N THR A 82 11.19 -8.20 -4.18
CA THR A 82 11.82 -9.53 -4.19
C THR A 82 13.15 -9.50 -4.96
N SER A 83 13.23 -8.79 -6.08
CA SER A 83 14.48 -8.61 -6.83
C SER A 83 15.56 -7.83 -6.07
N ARG A 84 15.16 -7.03 -5.07
CA ARG A 84 16.07 -6.34 -4.15
C ARG A 84 16.50 -7.20 -2.95
N GLY A 85 16.04 -8.44 -2.88
CA GLY A 85 16.41 -9.39 -1.82
C GLY A 85 15.39 -9.55 -0.70
N CYS A 86 14.22 -8.89 -0.77
CA CYS A 86 13.20 -9.04 0.27
C CYS A 86 12.63 -10.46 0.33
N VAL A 87 12.43 -10.95 1.55
CA VAL A 87 11.84 -12.25 1.89
C VAL A 87 10.53 -12.09 2.65
N GLU A 88 9.90 -13.20 3.06
CA GLU A 88 8.56 -13.21 3.67
C GLU A 88 8.46 -12.32 4.92
N ALA A 89 9.52 -12.28 5.74
CA ALA A 89 9.58 -11.43 6.93
C ALA A 89 9.57 -9.93 6.59
N ASP A 90 10.22 -9.54 5.49
CA ASP A 90 10.22 -8.16 4.99
C ASP A 90 8.85 -7.75 4.50
N PHE A 91 8.13 -8.67 3.86
CA PHE A 91 6.76 -8.43 3.40
C PHE A 91 5.74 -8.30 4.55
N GLU A 92 6.03 -8.84 5.73
CA GLU A 92 5.27 -8.55 6.95
C GLU A 92 5.40 -7.09 7.38
N ILE A 93 6.63 -6.55 7.31
CA ILE A 93 6.93 -5.15 7.62
C ILE A 93 6.28 -4.22 6.59
N ILE A 94 6.38 -4.58 5.29
CA ILE A 94 5.69 -3.85 4.22
C ILE A 94 4.17 -3.83 4.45
N ALA A 95 3.58 -4.94 4.93
CA ALA A 95 2.16 -4.97 5.29
C ALA A 95 1.81 -4.01 6.43
N GLU A 96 2.70 -3.86 7.43
CA GLU A 96 2.54 -2.87 8.50
C GLU A 96 2.57 -1.43 7.94
N PHE A 97 3.51 -1.10 7.05
CA PHE A 97 3.57 0.23 6.44
C PHE A 97 2.32 0.56 5.63
N LEU A 98 1.87 -0.39 4.82
CA LEU A 98 0.65 -0.26 4.02
C LEU A 98 -0.58 -0.04 4.91
N PHE A 99 -0.68 -0.78 6.02
CA PHE A 99 -1.76 -0.63 6.98
C PHE A 99 -1.73 0.70 7.72
N LYS A 100 -0.53 1.17 8.14
CA LYS A 100 -0.35 2.50 8.73
C LYS A 100 -0.74 3.62 7.79
N ALA A 101 -0.35 3.55 6.52
CA ALA A 101 -0.77 4.51 5.51
C ALA A 101 -2.31 4.53 5.35
N ALA A 102 -2.98 3.38 5.51
CA ALA A 102 -4.44 3.32 5.40
C ALA A 102 -5.09 4.04 6.59
N HIS A 103 -4.57 3.85 7.80
CA HIS A 103 -5.02 4.62 8.96
C HIS A 103 -4.81 6.12 8.82
N ILE A 104 -3.62 6.55 8.36
CA ILE A 104 -3.35 7.96 8.07
C ILE A 104 -4.36 8.51 7.06
N ALA A 105 -4.60 7.78 5.96
CA ALA A 105 -5.58 8.17 4.96
C ALA A 105 -6.99 8.31 5.54
N SER A 106 -7.41 7.37 6.40
CA SER A 106 -8.73 7.44 7.06
C SER A 106 -8.85 8.64 8.00
N THR A 107 -7.80 8.94 8.77
CA THR A 107 -7.74 10.10 9.68
C THR A 107 -7.82 11.41 8.90
N VAL A 108 -6.96 11.57 7.88
CA VAL A 108 -6.95 12.79 7.04
C VAL A 108 -8.29 12.96 6.31
N GLN A 109 -8.89 11.87 5.82
CA GLN A 109 -10.20 11.93 5.17
C GLN A 109 -11.31 12.34 6.14
N ARG A 110 -11.23 11.95 7.41
CA ARG A 110 -12.20 12.35 8.44
C ARG A 110 -12.06 13.83 8.80
N GLU A 111 -10.83 14.35 8.85
CA GLU A 111 -10.54 15.73 9.25
C GLU A 111 -10.76 16.73 8.12
N HIS A 112 -10.39 16.37 6.88
CA HIS A 112 -10.40 17.27 5.73
C HIS A 112 -11.45 16.91 4.67
N GLY A 113 -12.15 15.79 4.83
CA GLY A 113 -13.17 15.31 3.91
C GLY A 113 -12.61 14.53 2.71
N LYS A 114 -13.52 14.05 1.87
CA LYS A 114 -13.21 13.22 0.69
C LYS A 114 -12.75 14.02 -0.53
N MET A 115 -13.03 15.33 -0.56
CA MET A 115 -12.70 16.19 -1.70
C MET A 115 -11.18 16.28 -1.84
N GLN A 116 -10.68 15.93 -3.03
CA GLN A 116 -9.23 15.76 -3.26
C GLN A 116 -8.39 16.98 -2.86
N LYS A 117 -8.84 18.20 -3.20
CA LYS A 117 -8.09 19.43 -2.86
C LYS A 117 -7.92 19.62 -1.34
N ALA A 118 -8.98 19.33 -0.58
CA ALA A 118 -8.94 19.43 0.88
C ALA A 118 -8.12 18.28 1.49
N PHE A 119 -8.29 17.07 0.98
CA PHE A 119 -7.49 15.90 1.38
C PHE A 119 -5.99 16.14 1.20
N LEU A 120 -5.57 16.64 0.04
CA LEU A 120 -4.17 16.98 -0.25
C LEU A 120 -3.59 18.01 0.71
N LYS A 121 -4.39 19.00 1.11
CA LYS A 121 -3.96 20.00 2.11
C LYS A 121 -3.71 19.35 3.48
N GLY A 122 -4.50 18.35 3.86
CA GLY A 122 -4.30 17.59 5.10
C GLY A 122 -3.08 16.66 5.11
N LEU A 123 -2.51 16.35 3.94
CA LEU A 123 -1.24 15.63 3.86
C LEU A 123 -0.03 16.54 4.11
N GLN A 124 -0.17 17.85 3.92
CA GLN A 124 0.91 18.80 4.10
C GLN A 124 1.27 18.91 5.58
N SER A 125 2.56 18.75 5.91
CA SER A 125 3.09 18.88 7.27
C SER A 125 2.49 17.90 8.29
N ASN A 126 1.90 16.79 7.83
CA ASN A 126 1.40 15.74 8.72
C ASN A 126 2.58 14.96 9.31
N LYS A 127 2.69 14.94 10.64
CA LYS A 127 3.80 14.29 11.36
C LYS A 127 3.82 12.77 11.15
N ASP A 128 2.66 12.13 11.07
CA ASP A 128 2.57 10.68 10.88
C ASP A 128 3.05 10.26 9.49
N ILE A 129 2.81 11.10 8.48
CA ILE A 129 3.35 10.91 7.13
C ILE A 129 4.86 11.01 7.13
N ILE A 130 5.42 12.01 7.83
CA ILE A 130 6.87 12.19 7.93
C ILE A 130 7.52 11.00 8.65
N ASP A 131 6.96 10.55 9.77
CA ASP A 131 7.44 9.37 10.50
C ASP A 131 7.40 8.12 9.62
N LEU A 132 6.25 7.85 8.98
CA LEU A 132 6.10 6.68 8.14
C LEU A 132 7.05 6.72 6.94
N ARG A 133 7.20 7.89 6.29
CA ARG A 133 8.17 8.08 5.20
C ARG A 133 9.59 7.75 5.64
N ASN A 134 10.04 8.30 6.76
CA ASN A 134 11.40 8.06 7.27
C ASN A 134 11.63 6.57 7.57
N ARG A 135 10.61 5.89 8.13
CA ARG A 135 10.67 4.45 8.39
C ARG A 135 10.72 3.62 7.10
N VAL A 136 9.94 4.01 6.09
CA VAL A 136 9.95 3.36 4.76
C VAL A 136 11.31 3.54 4.09
N GLU A 137 11.87 4.75 4.12
CA GLU A 137 13.22 5.02 3.57
C GLU A 137 14.29 4.20 4.28
N ASN A 138 14.34 4.25 5.61
CA ASN A 138 15.31 3.51 6.41
C ASN A 138 15.23 1.99 6.22
N PHE A 139 14.03 1.47 5.94
CA PHE A 139 13.85 0.07 5.60
C PHE A 139 14.34 -0.20 4.16
N ALA A 140 13.94 0.63 3.19
CA ALA A 140 14.26 0.42 1.79
C ALA A 140 15.75 0.58 1.46
N THR A 141 16.51 1.37 2.23
CA THR A 141 17.95 1.57 2.04
C THR A 141 18.80 0.39 2.53
N GLN A 142 18.24 -0.54 3.28
CA GLN A 142 18.95 -1.76 3.73
C GLN A 142 19.14 -2.78 2.61
N PHE A 143 18.43 -2.62 1.49
CA PHE A 143 18.43 -3.56 0.37
C PHE A 143 19.24 -3.02 -0.80
N ALA A 144 20.02 -3.89 -1.43
CA ALA A 144 20.73 -3.56 -2.66
C ALA A 144 19.76 -3.12 -3.77
N MET A 145 20.27 -2.37 -4.75
CA MET A 145 19.52 -1.97 -5.93
C MET A 145 20.18 -2.57 -7.17
N PRO A 146 19.52 -3.52 -7.85
CA PRO A 146 20.09 -4.09 -9.07
C PRO A 146 20.15 -3.04 -10.17
N GLY A 147 21.27 -2.99 -10.88
CA GLY A 147 21.47 -2.12 -12.05
C GLY A 147 22.38 -0.90 -11.82
N PHE A 148 22.77 -0.61 -10.58
CA PHE A 148 23.81 0.37 -10.26
C PHE A 148 24.32 0.16 -8.82
N ASP A 149 25.56 0.57 -8.56
CA ASP A 149 26.09 0.59 -7.19
C ASP A 149 25.56 1.84 -6.47
N ILE A 150 25.08 1.66 -5.23
CA ILE A 150 24.58 2.74 -4.35
C ILE A 150 25.73 3.31 -3.55
#